data_AF-A0A2V7D996-F1
#
_entry.id   AF-A0A2V7D996-F1
#
_cell.length_a   1.000
_cell.length_b   1.000
_cell.length_c   1.000
_cell.angle_alpha   90.00
_cell.angle_beta   90.00
_cell.angle_gamma   90.00
#
_symmetry.space_group_name_H-M   'P 1'
#
loop_
_entity.id
_entity.type
_entity.pdbx_description
1 polymer ?
#
loop_
_entity_poly.entity_id
_entity_poly.type
_entity_poly.pdbx_seq_one_letter_code
_entity_poly.pdbx_strand_id
1 'polypeptide(L)'
;MAADDARAAAAAPRALAAASPRGAPALAPAAPAAAATGAVRTRGLAAVLLLVALGVGFVAGDAPIAGAASIAGATEDDARILHVLSRVTYGPRPGDVERVRILGLQAYLEQQLVPSRIDDTATDAALKDLATLRMSIPDLLRGYPRPDARTREKVQSGEMSRRDLMDMYPLEKRPVRIVSELQAAKAVRAVMSERQLQEVMTDFWFNHFNVFAAKGEGRWYVGPYERDVIRPHALGRFPDLLRATARHPAMLFYLDNWLSARPGFVIPGGPQKGRQAGLNENYARELMELHTLGVDGGYTQQDVREVARAFTGWSIDRPQVYGRFVFRPRVHDTGAKAVLGQKIAAGGEQDGERVLDLLARHPATARFIATKLVRRFVADDPPGALVERVALVYRQTDGDVRAMLRAIFAAPEFYADDVRQGKIKRPFEFVTSAVRAVGVIIDAQAGFALARAAARIGEPLYECEPPTGYADRAEAWVNPGALLARMNFGLALAHQRVPGVRVDLAALAAGADRSRPATVLEPLLAAVLHGNVTPETHAVLTSQLDAPEITRLTGDDRGPANTDVEKLLSLVLGSPEFQRR
;
A
#
# COMPACT_ATOMS: atom_id res chain seq x y z
N MET A 1 47.16 -26.97 9.83
CA MET A 1 46.94 -28.18 9.00
C MET A 1 45.62 -28.80 9.45
N ALA A 2 44.61 -28.79 8.58
CA ALA A 2 43.25 -29.39 8.68
C ALA A 2 42.37 -28.92 9.86
N ALA A 3 41.22 -28.23 9.69
CA ALA A 3 40.03 -28.39 8.83
C ALA A 3 39.14 -29.59 9.21
N ASP A 4 37.99 -29.29 9.83
CA ASP A 4 36.62 -29.80 9.53
C ASP A 4 35.65 -29.25 10.61
N ASP A 5 34.76 -28.30 10.30
CA ASP A 5 33.43 -28.42 9.68
C ASP A 5 32.36 -29.09 10.57
N ALA A 6 31.52 -28.26 11.21
CA ALA A 6 30.15 -28.63 11.62
C ALA A 6 29.23 -27.40 11.68
N ARG A 7 28.28 -27.39 10.74
CA ARG A 7 27.16 -26.47 10.52
C ARG A 7 26.39 -26.12 11.80
N ALA A 8 26.24 -24.82 12.08
CA ALA A 8 25.24 -24.29 13.02
C ALA A 8 24.02 -23.76 12.23
N ALA A 9 22.89 -24.46 12.34
CA ALA A 9 21.59 -23.98 11.88
C ALA A 9 21.06 -22.93 12.89
N ALA A 10 20.94 -21.68 12.45
CA ALA A 10 20.38 -20.59 13.23
C ALA A 10 18.86 -20.74 13.37
N ALA A 11 18.40 -20.91 14.60
CA ALA A 11 17.00 -20.94 14.97
C ALA A 11 16.37 -19.54 14.92
N ALA A 12 15.16 -19.43 14.35
CA ALA A 12 14.37 -18.21 14.30
C ALA A 12 13.97 -17.71 15.71
N PRO A 13 13.96 -16.38 15.95
CA PRO A 13 13.58 -15.85 17.25
C PRO A 13 12.05 -15.90 17.45
N ARG A 14 11.64 -16.58 18.53
CA ARG A 14 10.27 -16.62 19.05
C ARG A 14 9.87 -15.24 19.58
N ALA A 15 8.80 -14.67 19.02
CA ALA A 15 8.10 -13.53 19.60
C ALA A 15 7.49 -13.93 20.96
N LEU A 16 7.89 -13.23 22.03
CA LEU A 16 7.32 -13.38 23.37
C LEU A 16 5.96 -12.66 23.43
N ALA A 17 4.89 -13.46 23.53
CA ALA A 17 3.54 -12.98 23.75
C ALA A 17 3.40 -12.29 25.11
N ALA A 18 2.90 -11.04 25.10
CA ALA A 18 2.51 -10.34 26.31
C ALA A 18 1.22 -10.96 26.88
N ALA A 19 1.25 -11.31 28.17
CA ALA A 19 0.14 -11.92 28.89
C ALA A 19 -1.00 -10.91 29.14
N SER A 20 -2.21 -11.24 28.67
CA SER A 20 -3.47 -10.57 29.06
C SER A 20 -4.11 -11.25 30.27
N PRO A 21 -4.75 -10.52 31.20
CA PRO A 21 -5.42 -11.12 32.35
C PRO A 21 -6.75 -11.78 31.95
N ARG A 22 -7.00 -12.95 32.54
CA ARG A 22 -8.12 -13.88 32.28
C ARG A 22 -9.48 -13.30 32.71
N GLY A 23 -10.53 -13.62 31.93
CA GLY A 23 -11.90 -13.72 32.44
C GLY A 23 -13.03 -13.32 31.48
N ALA A 24 -13.35 -14.16 30.48
CA ALA A 24 -14.68 -14.27 29.86
C ALA A 24 -14.73 -15.53 28.95
N PRO A 25 -15.87 -16.26 28.85
CA PRO A 25 -15.92 -17.57 28.22
C PRO A 25 -15.86 -17.48 26.69
N ALA A 26 -15.17 -18.44 26.08
CA ALA A 26 -14.99 -18.56 24.64
C ALA A 26 -16.32 -18.94 23.95
N LEU A 27 -16.83 -18.06 23.10
CA LEU A 27 -17.82 -18.39 22.07
C LEU A 27 -17.07 -18.93 20.85
N ALA A 28 -17.35 -20.19 20.51
CA ALA A 28 -16.87 -20.82 19.29
C ALA A 28 -17.31 -20.03 18.03
N PRO A 29 -16.49 -19.95 16.97
CA PRO A 29 -16.89 -19.30 15.74
C PRO A 29 -17.97 -20.13 15.05
N ALA A 30 -19.17 -19.56 14.93
CA ALA A 30 -20.23 -20.12 14.10
C ALA A 30 -19.78 -20.11 12.62
N ALA A 31 -19.83 -21.29 12.00
CA ALA A 31 -19.66 -21.46 10.57
C ALA A 31 -20.69 -20.60 9.81
N PRO A 32 -20.33 -19.95 8.69
CA PRO A 32 -21.31 -19.25 7.87
C PRO A 32 -22.21 -20.28 7.18
N ALA A 33 -23.52 -20.12 7.37
CA ALA A 33 -24.55 -20.90 6.70
C ALA A 33 -24.44 -20.74 5.17
N ALA A 34 -24.44 -21.87 4.47
CA ALA A 34 -24.46 -21.94 3.02
C ALA A 34 -25.76 -21.33 2.48
N ALA A 35 -25.66 -20.19 1.80
CA ALA A 35 -26.71 -19.71 0.92
C ALA A 35 -26.56 -20.44 -0.43
N ALA A 36 -27.52 -21.30 -0.74
CA ALA A 36 -27.64 -21.93 -2.04
C ALA A 36 -27.95 -20.86 -3.09
N THR A 37 -27.00 -20.61 -4.00
CA THR A 37 -27.24 -19.88 -5.25
C THR A 37 -26.80 -20.77 -6.42
N GLY A 38 -27.69 -20.86 -7.41
CA GLY A 38 -27.60 -21.81 -8.52
C GLY A 38 -26.26 -21.76 -9.26
N ALA A 39 -25.68 -22.94 -9.45
CA ALA A 39 -24.46 -23.13 -10.20
C ALA A 39 -24.71 -22.86 -11.70
N VAL A 40 -24.21 -21.73 -12.19
CA VAL A 40 -23.90 -21.58 -13.62
C VAL A 40 -22.47 -22.11 -13.82
N ARG A 41 -22.32 -23.09 -14.72
CA ARG A 41 -21.06 -23.80 -15.00
C ARG A 41 -20.00 -22.83 -15.58
N THR A 42 -18.97 -22.50 -14.80
CA THR A 42 -17.77 -21.72 -15.24
C THR A 42 -16.47 -22.54 -15.17
N ARG A 43 -16.53 -23.87 -15.25
CA ARG A 43 -15.38 -24.76 -15.00
C ARG A 43 -14.29 -24.78 -16.08
N GLY A 44 -14.48 -24.16 -17.25
CA GLY A 44 -13.49 -24.19 -18.35
C GLY A 44 -12.39 -23.12 -18.26
N LEU A 45 -12.76 -21.86 -18.02
CA LEU A 45 -11.84 -20.72 -18.18
C LEU A 45 -10.75 -20.65 -17.10
N ALA A 46 -11.07 -21.06 -15.87
CA ALA A 46 -10.12 -21.05 -14.75
C ALA A 46 -8.98 -22.07 -14.94
N ALA A 47 -9.23 -23.19 -15.63
CA ALA A 47 -8.22 -24.21 -15.91
C ALA A 47 -7.23 -23.76 -17.00
N VAL A 48 -7.71 -23.03 -18.01
CA VAL A 48 -6.88 -22.44 -19.08
C VAL A 48 -5.99 -21.32 -18.52
N LEU A 49 -6.53 -20.43 -17.69
CA LEU A 49 -5.75 -19.39 -17.01
C LEU A 49 -4.71 -19.95 -16.02
N LEU A 50 -5.00 -21.09 -15.39
CA LEU A 50 -4.03 -21.78 -14.51
C LEU A 50 -2.83 -22.34 -15.30
N LEU A 51 -3.04 -22.80 -16.55
CA LEU A 51 -1.98 -23.25 -17.45
C LEU A 51 -1.07 -22.08 -17.91
N VAL A 52 -1.64 -20.89 -18.14
CA VAL A 52 -0.86 -19.67 -18.46
C VAL A 52 -0.04 -19.19 -17.24
N ALA A 53 -0.56 -19.36 -16.02
CA ALA A 53 0.14 -18.93 -14.80
C ALA A 53 1.12 -19.96 -14.21
N LEU A 54 1.00 -21.26 -14.56
CA LEU A 54 1.87 -22.35 -14.07
C LEU A 54 2.97 -22.77 -15.06
N GLY A 55 3.00 -22.22 -16.27
CA GLY A 55 4.01 -22.53 -17.29
C GLY A 55 5.35 -21.83 -17.07
N VAL A 56 6.09 -22.16 -16.00
CA VAL A 56 7.54 -21.88 -15.92
C VAL A 56 8.25 -23.18 -15.53
N GLY A 57 8.47 -24.04 -16.51
CA GLY A 57 9.51 -25.06 -16.48
C GLY A 57 10.68 -24.55 -17.32
N PHE A 58 11.85 -24.34 -16.71
CA PHE A 58 13.09 -24.10 -17.43
C PHE A 58 13.37 -25.27 -18.38
N VAL A 59 13.35 -25.04 -19.69
CA VAL A 59 14.01 -25.91 -20.66
C VAL A 59 14.81 -25.01 -21.60
N ALA A 60 16.14 -25.14 -21.51
CA ALA A 60 17.08 -24.56 -22.44
C ALA A 60 17.02 -25.30 -23.78
N GLY A 61 17.03 -24.56 -24.90
CA GLY A 61 17.15 -25.13 -26.24
C GLY A 61 17.28 -24.06 -27.32
N ASP A 62 18.49 -23.91 -27.83
CA ASP A 62 18.84 -23.11 -29.02
C ASP A 62 18.26 -23.72 -30.31
N ALA A 63 17.64 -22.90 -31.15
CA ALA A 63 17.84 -22.89 -32.62
C ALA A 63 17.03 -21.73 -33.27
N PRO A 64 17.57 -21.05 -34.30
CA PRO A 64 16.96 -19.86 -34.88
C PRO A 64 15.94 -20.22 -35.96
N ILE A 65 14.79 -19.54 -35.95
CA ILE A 65 13.86 -19.53 -37.09
C ILE A 65 13.82 -18.10 -37.63
N ALA A 66 14.36 -17.94 -38.83
CA ALA A 66 14.30 -16.71 -39.59
C ALA A 66 12.89 -16.50 -40.18
N GLY A 67 12.42 -15.25 -40.14
CA GLY A 67 11.29 -14.78 -40.95
C GLY A 67 10.00 -14.51 -40.16
N ALA A 68 10.02 -13.52 -39.27
CA ALA A 68 8.82 -12.82 -38.83
C ALA A 68 9.02 -11.33 -39.11
N ALA A 69 8.11 -10.75 -39.90
CA ALA A 69 8.07 -9.32 -40.12
C ALA A 69 7.84 -8.61 -38.78
N SER A 70 8.74 -7.67 -38.46
CA SER A 70 8.73 -6.82 -37.28
C SER A 70 7.35 -6.20 -37.02
N ILE A 71 6.67 -6.65 -35.97
CA ILE A 71 5.70 -5.81 -35.24
C ILE A 71 6.50 -4.58 -34.82
N ALA A 72 6.09 -3.39 -35.25
CA ALA A 72 6.84 -2.15 -35.02
C ALA A 72 7.23 -2.04 -33.54
N GLY A 73 8.49 -2.37 -33.25
CA GLY A 73 8.99 -2.52 -31.90
C GLY A 73 8.93 -1.18 -31.18
N ALA A 74 8.42 -1.19 -29.94
CA ALA A 74 8.59 -0.06 -29.04
C ALA A 74 10.07 0.36 -29.09
N THR A 75 10.31 1.65 -29.34
CA THR A 75 11.68 2.16 -29.38
C THR A 75 12.33 1.96 -28.00
N GLU A 76 13.66 1.90 -27.93
CA GLU A 76 14.35 1.83 -26.63
C GLU A 76 13.93 3.02 -25.72
N ASP A 77 13.61 4.17 -26.31
CA ASP A 77 13.05 5.31 -25.59
C ASP A 77 11.65 5.02 -25.02
N ASP A 78 10.76 4.36 -25.78
CA ASP A 78 9.44 3.96 -25.28
C ASP A 78 9.55 2.92 -24.16
N ALA A 79 10.47 1.97 -24.29
CA ALA A 79 10.72 0.98 -23.24
C ALA A 79 11.21 1.65 -21.94
N ARG A 80 12.07 2.66 -22.05
CA ARG A 80 12.51 3.47 -20.90
C ARG A 80 11.38 4.30 -20.29
N ILE A 81 10.54 4.94 -21.11
CA ILE A 81 9.36 5.69 -20.65
C ILE A 81 8.40 4.77 -19.90
N LEU A 82 8.10 3.61 -20.47
CA LEU A 82 7.22 2.60 -19.87
C LEU A 82 7.76 2.09 -18.55
N HIS A 83 9.07 1.84 -18.47
CA HIS A 83 9.72 1.47 -17.22
C HIS A 83 9.56 2.56 -16.15
N VAL A 84 9.80 3.82 -16.50
CA VAL A 84 9.61 4.91 -15.54
C VAL A 84 8.16 5.00 -15.09
N LEU A 85 7.20 4.91 -16.01
CA LEU A 85 5.78 4.94 -15.68
C LEU A 85 5.39 3.75 -14.78
N SER A 86 5.93 2.54 -14.98
CA SER A 86 5.65 1.38 -14.11
C SER A 86 6.21 1.54 -12.68
N ARG A 87 7.29 2.31 -12.51
CA ARG A 87 7.96 2.54 -11.23
C ARG A 87 7.43 3.74 -10.47
N VAL A 88 7.22 4.86 -11.16
CA VAL A 88 6.89 6.18 -10.60
C VAL A 88 5.38 6.40 -10.48
N THR A 89 4.57 5.57 -11.14
CA THR A 89 3.10 5.66 -11.13
C THR A 89 2.47 4.32 -10.75
N TYR A 90 1.14 4.27 -10.69
CA TYR A 90 0.37 3.01 -10.62
C TYR A 90 0.19 2.33 -11.98
N GLY A 91 1.06 2.62 -12.94
CA GLY A 91 1.03 2.12 -14.31
C GLY A 91 0.55 3.16 -15.32
N PRO A 92 1.00 3.07 -16.57
CA PRO A 92 0.54 3.94 -17.65
C PRO A 92 -0.97 3.79 -17.95
N ARG A 93 -1.61 4.89 -18.35
CA ARG A 93 -2.90 4.91 -19.04
C ARG A 93 -2.68 5.03 -20.55
N PRO A 94 -3.70 4.75 -21.38
CA PRO A 94 -3.68 5.12 -22.79
C PRO A 94 -3.26 6.58 -22.98
N GLY A 95 -2.23 6.82 -23.81
CA GLY A 95 -1.68 8.14 -24.10
C GLY A 95 -0.59 8.65 -23.15
N ASP A 96 -0.35 8.04 -21.99
CA ASP A 96 0.68 8.52 -21.05
C ASP A 96 2.10 8.42 -21.66
N VAL A 97 2.41 7.36 -22.41
CA VAL A 97 3.71 7.19 -23.10
C VAL A 97 3.94 8.31 -24.11
N GLU A 98 2.95 8.59 -24.97
CA GLU A 98 3.00 9.66 -25.96
C GLU A 98 3.22 11.02 -25.28
N ARG A 99 2.47 11.29 -24.21
CA ARG A 99 2.60 12.53 -23.45
C ARG A 99 4.01 12.69 -22.87
N VAL A 100 4.60 11.64 -22.32
CA VAL A 100 5.98 11.68 -21.81
C VAL A 100 6.99 11.83 -22.95
N ARG A 101 6.74 11.22 -24.12
CA ARG A 101 7.58 11.40 -25.30
C ARG A 101 7.63 12.86 -25.76
N ILE A 102 6.47 13.51 -25.82
CA ILE A 102 6.35 14.93 -26.19
C ILE A 102 7.01 15.85 -25.15
N LEU A 103 6.79 15.57 -23.86
CA LEU A 103 7.35 16.38 -22.76
C LEU A 103 8.86 16.18 -22.57
N GLY A 104 9.35 14.97 -22.85
CA GLY A 104 10.67 14.48 -22.49
C GLY A 104 10.66 13.82 -21.09
N LEU A 105 11.31 12.65 -20.99
CA LEU A 105 11.33 11.83 -19.77
C LEU A 105 11.87 12.58 -18.54
N GLN A 106 12.96 13.33 -18.70
CA GLN A 106 13.56 14.07 -17.59
C GLN A 106 12.65 15.21 -17.10
N ALA A 107 11.99 15.92 -18.02
CA ALA A 107 11.06 16.98 -17.67
C ALA A 107 9.81 16.42 -16.96
N TYR A 108 9.33 15.24 -17.38
CA TYR A 108 8.27 14.52 -16.68
C TYR A 108 8.66 14.16 -15.24
N LEU A 109 9.85 13.59 -15.03
CA LEU A 109 10.33 13.24 -13.69
C LEU A 109 10.46 14.47 -12.78
N GLU A 110 11.02 15.58 -13.27
CA GLU A 110 11.12 16.83 -12.50
C GLU A 110 9.74 17.44 -12.19
N GLN A 111 8.78 17.33 -13.12
CA GLN A 111 7.40 17.74 -12.86
C GLN A 111 6.78 16.91 -11.72
N GLN A 112 6.94 15.58 -11.73
CA GLN A 112 6.43 14.68 -10.70
C GLN A 112 7.04 14.92 -9.31
N LEU A 113 8.28 15.42 -9.25
CA LEU A 113 8.94 15.81 -7.99
C LEU A 113 8.38 17.10 -7.39
N VAL A 114 7.54 17.86 -8.11
CA VAL A 114 6.93 19.11 -7.62
C VAL A 114 5.41 19.06 -7.84
N PRO A 115 4.67 18.25 -7.04
CA PRO A 115 3.25 17.99 -7.28
C PRO A 115 2.36 19.23 -7.22
N SER A 116 2.78 20.29 -6.50
CA SER A 116 2.07 21.56 -6.44
C SER A 116 1.98 22.28 -7.79
N ARG A 117 2.81 21.90 -8.79
CA ARG A 117 2.77 22.42 -10.17
C ARG A 117 1.89 21.60 -11.11
N ILE A 118 1.32 20.49 -10.63
CA ILE A 118 0.48 19.60 -11.42
C ILE A 118 -0.97 19.89 -11.06
N ASP A 119 -1.77 20.23 -12.07
CA ASP A 119 -3.22 20.32 -11.92
C ASP A 119 -3.80 18.94 -11.61
N ASP A 120 -4.64 18.88 -10.58
CA ASP A 120 -5.30 17.65 -10.14
C ASP A 120 -6.80 17.89 -9.83
N THR A 121 -7.36 18.96 -10.40
CA THR A 121 -8.75 19.38 -10.19
C THR A 121 -9.77 18.30 -10.53
N ALA A 122 -9.51 17.48 -11.56
CA ALA A 122 -10.36 16.34 -11.92
C ALA A 122 -10.45 15.30 -10.79
N THR A 123 -9.32 15.00 -10.14
CA THR A 123 -9.27 14.10 -8.98
C THR A 123 -9.97 14.71 -7.79
N ASP A 124 -9.75 16.00 -7.52
CA ASP A 124 -10.43 16.72 -6.43
C ASP A 124 -11.96 16.71 -6.61
N ALA A 125 -12.43 16.84 -7.86
CA ALA A 125 -13.84 16.73 -8.21
C ALA A 125 -14.39 15.31 -7.97
N ALA A 126 -13.64 14.26 -8.31
CA ALA A 126 -14.03 12.87 -8.05
C ALA A 126 -14.09 12.51 -6.55
N LEU A 127 -13.32 13.23 -5.72
CA LEU A 127 -13.29 13.07 -4.27
C LEU A 127 -14.32 13.95 -3.53
N LYS A 128 -15.10 14.78 -4.24
CA LYS A 128 -15.98 15.78 -3.62
C LYS A 128 -16.99 15.18 -2.62
N ASP A 129 -17.52 14.00 -2.91
CA ASP A 129 -18.59 13.36 -2.14
C ASP A 129 -18.08 12.53 -0.95
N LEU A 130 -16.76 12.43 -0.76
CA LEU A 130 -16.12 11.75 0.37
C LEU A 130 -15.90 12.73 1.53
N ALA A 131 -16.98 13.05 2.25
CA ALA A 131 -17.03 14.13 3.23
C ALA A 131 -16.00 13.97 4.37
N THR A 132 -15.76 12.73 4.83
CA THR A 132 -14.87 12.47 5.99
C THR A 132 -13.43 12.91 5.76
N LEU A 133 -12.99 12.99 4.49
CA LEU A 133 -11.64 13.39 4.13
C LEU A 133 -11.32 14.83 4.58
N ARG A 134 -12.33 15.70 4.69
CA ARG A 134 -12.16 17.13 5.01
C ARG A 134 -12.43 17.45 6.48
N MET A 135 -12.78 16.45 7.29
CA MET A 135 -13.17 16.67 8.68
C MET A 135 -11.97 16.67 9.62
N SER A 136 -12.05 17.47 10.68
CA SER A 136 -11.10 17.41 11.79
C SER A 136 -11.36 16.18 12.68
N ILE A 137 -10.39 15.79 13.51
CA ILE A 137 -10.58 14.68 14.47
C ILE A 137 -11.81 14.93 15.39
N PRO A 138 -12.00 16.13 16.00
CA PRO A 138 -13.22 16.43 16.77
C PRO A 138 -14.52 16.31 15.96
N ASP A 139 -14.52 16.73 14.70
CA ASP A 139 -15.70 16.63 13.85
C ASP A 139 -16.01 15.17 13.50
N LEU A 140 -15.00 14.36 13.23
CA LEU A 140 -15.16 12.93 13.00
C LEU A 140 -15.73 12.24 14.24
N LEU A 141 -15.21 12.55 15.43
CA LEU A 141 -15.69 11.99 16.70
C LEU A 141 -17.16 12.33 16.98
N ARG A 142 -17.58 13.57 16.65
CA ARG A 142 -18.98 14.02 16.82
C ARG A 142 -19.91 13.49 15.73
N GLY A 143 -19.46 13.52 14.48
CA GLY A 143 -20.27 13.16 13.31
C GLY A 143 -20.41 11.66 13.09
N TYR A 144 -19.46 10.88 13.60
CA TYR A 144 -19.42 9.43 13.51
C TYR A 144 -19.18 8.81 14.89
N PRO A 145 -20.14 8.94 15.81
CA PRO A 145 -20.00 8.42 17.17
C PRO A 145 -20.04 6.89 17.17
N ARG A 146 -19.41 6.29 18.18
CA ARG A 146 -19.64 4.88 18.53
C ARG A 146 -20.70 4.79 19.63
N PRO A 147 -21.45 3.67 19.72
CA PRO A 147 -22.37 3.45 20.82
C PRO A 147 -21.66 3.58 22.16
N ASP A 148 -22.23 4.39 23.05
CA ASP A 148 -21.68 4.59 24.39
C ASP A 148 -21.81 3.30 25.24
N ALA A 149 -21.23 3.31 26.44
CA ALA A 149 -21.27 2.14 27.32
C ALA A 149 -22.70 1.74 27.72
N ARG A 150 -23.59 2.72 27.97
CA ARG A 150 -24.97 2.48 28.37
C ARG A 150 -25.79 1.92 27.22
N THR A 151 -25.64 2.44 26.01
CA THR A 151 -26.30 1.89 24.81
C THR A 151 -25.85 0.45 24.57
N ARG A 152 -24.56 0.15 24.72
CA ARG A 152 -24.05 -1.22 24.60
C ARG A 152 -24.61 -2.15 25.67
N GLU A 153 -24.71 -1.68 26.91
CA GLU A 153 -25.31 -2.42 28.02
C GLU A 153 -26.79 -2.74 27.75
N LYS A 154 -27.58 -1.77 27.29
CA LYS A 154 -29.00 -1.99 26.91
C LYS A 154 -29.19 -3.04 25.82
N VAL A 155 -28.28 -3.09 24.85
CA VAL A 155 -28.30 -4.10 23.79
C VAL A 155 -27.90 -5.48 24.33
N GLN A 156 -26.98 -5.53 25.30
CA GLN A 156 -26.59 -6.78 25.96
C GLN A 156 -27.65 -7.30 26.93
N SER A 157 -28.35 -6.43 27.65
CA SER A 157 -29.44 -6.79 28.57
C SER A 157 -30.74 -7.13 27.86
N GLY A 158 -30.84 -6.85 26.55
CA GLY A 158 -32.06 -7.08 25.76
C GLY A 158 -33.10 -5.95 25.90
N GLU A 159 -32.82 -4.90 26.68
CA GLU A 159 -33.65 -3.69 26.78
C GLU A 159 -33.75 -2.92 25.45
N MET A 160 -32.79 -3.12 24.55
CA MET A 160 -32.77 -2.53 23.22
C MET A 160 -32.44 -3.61 22.19
N SER A 161 -33.22 -3.66 21.11
CA SER A 161 -32.93 -4.61 20.04
C SER A 161 -31.72 -4.15 19.22
N ARG A 162 -31.07 -5.08 18.52
CA ARG A 162 -30.04 -4.72 17.54
C ARG A 162 -30.59 -3.83 16.43
N ARG A 163 -31.87 -3.97 16.06
CA ARG A 163 -32.51 -3.14 15.04
C ARG A 163 -32.60 -1.68 15.48
N ASP A 164 -33.04 -1.44 16.73
CA ASP A 164 -33.10 -0.08 17.30
C ASP A 164 -31.71 0.56 17.36
N LEU A 165 -30.67 -0.22 17.67
CA LEU A 165 -29.29 0.25 17.61
C LEU A 165 -28.88 0.64 16.17
N MET A 166 -29.27 -0.15 15.16
CA MET A 166 -28.97 0.17 13.76
C MET A 166 -29.70 1.42 13.29
N ASP A 167 -30.92 1.66 13.76
CA ASP A 167 -31.72 2.84 13.43
C ASP A 167 -31.16 4.11 14.12
N MET A 168 -30.64 3.97 15.35
CA MET A 168 -29.96 5.05 16.06
C MET A 168 -28.60 5.42 15.45
N TYR A 169 -27.90 4.45 14.87
CA TYR A 169 -26.60 4.62 14.21
C TYR A 169 -26.68 4.11 12.77
N PRO A 170 -27.28 4.86 11.84
CA PRO A 170 -27.39 4.44 10.44
C PRO A 170 -25.99 4.32 9.80
N LEU A 171 -25.85 3.51 8.76
CA LEU A 171 -24.56 3.14 8.17
C LEU A 171 -23.71 4.35 7.77
N GLU A 172 -24.35 5.42 7.30
CA GLU A 172 -23.75 6.68 6.87
C GLU A 172 -23.13 7.49 8.02
N LYS A 173 -23.53 7.18 9.26
CA LYS A 173 -23.03 7.82 10.50
C LYS A 173 -22.14 6.90 11.31
N ARG A 174 -21.84 5.70 10.82
CA ARG A 174 -20.97 4.76 11.55
C ARG A 174 -19.49 5.07 11.32
N PRO A 175 -18.63 4.84 12.32
CA PRO A 175 -17.19 5.07 12.19
C PRO A 175 -16.53 4.28 11.06
N VAL A 176 -17.12 3.15 10.63
CA VAL A 176 -16.61 2.36 9.48
C VAL A 176 -16.58 3.19 8.18
N ARG A 177 -17.48 4.17 8.05
CA ARG A 177 -17.54 5.09 6.91
C ARG A 177 -16.24 5.88 6.73
N ILE A 178 -15.59 6.27 7.83
CA ILE A 178 -14.34 7.05 7.81
C ILE A 178 -13.24 6.27 7.06
N VAL A 179 -13.04 5.01 7.44
CA VAL A 179 -12.03 4.16 6.82
C VAL A 179 -12.42 3.81 5.39
N SER A 180 -13.68 3.46 5.15
CA SER A 180 -14.11 3.10 3.80
C SER A 180 -13.96 4.26 2.81
N GLU A 181 -14.27 5.50 3.23
CA GLU A 181 -14.08 6.68 2.39
C GLU A 181 -12.59 6.99 2.15
N LEU A 182 -11.73 6.80 3.16
CA LEU A 182 -10.28 6.92 2.98
C LEU A 182 -9.74 5.86 2.00
N GLN A 183 -10.18 4.61 2.12
CA GLN A 183 -9.87 3.51 1.20
C GLN A 183 -10.30 3.83 -0.23
N ALA A 184 -11.51 4.34 -0.42
CA ALA A 184 -12.01 4.77 -1.73
C ALA A 184 -11.20 5.94 -2.29
N ALA A 185 -10.87 6.93 -1.45
CA ALA A 185 -10.07 8.08 -1.85
C ALA A 185 -8.69 7.67 -2.36
N LYS A 186 -8.03 6.71 -1.69
CA LYS A 186 -6.74 6.16 -2.12
C LYS A 186 -6.85 5.55 -3.52
N ALA A 187 -7.89 4.74 -3.77
CA ALA A 187 -8.11 4.12 -5.07
C ALA A 187 -8.41 5.15 -6.17
N VAL A 188 -9.26 6.15 -5.89
CA VAL A 188 -9.55 7.25 -6.81
C VAL A 188 -8.29 8.01 -7.18
N ARG A 189 -7.48 8.42 -6.19
CA ARG A 189 -6.21 9.12 -6.45
C ARG A 189 -5.23 8.28 -7.24
N ALA A 190 -5.07 7.00 -6.89
CA ALA A 190 -4.16 6.11 -7.61
C ALA A 190 -4.55 5.99 -9.10
N VAL A 191 -5.84 5.89 -9.41
CA VAL A 191 -6.33 5.78 -10.79
C VAL A 191 -6.33 7.11 -11.54
N MET A 192 -6.77 8.21 -10.91
CA MET A 192 -7.08 9.46 -11.62
C MET A 192 -5.99 10.52 -11.52
N SER A 193 -5.22 10.56 -10.44
CA SER A 193 -4.35 11.69 -10.16
C SER A 193 -3.25 11.86 -11.20
N GLU A 194 -2.97 13.10 -11.58
CA GLU A 194 -1.80 13.43 -12.39
C GLU A 194 -0.53 13.51 -11.52
N ARG A 195 -0.67 13.60 -10.18
CA ARG A 195 0.41 13.65 -9.18
C ARG A 195 0.86 12.26 -8.76
N GLN A 196 1.09 11.38 -9.74
CA GLN A 196 1.31 9.95 -9.52
C GLN A 196 2.46 9.63 -8.54
N LEU A 197 3.60 10.32 -8.64
CA LEU A 197 4.70 10.09 -7.70
C LEU A 197 4.34 10.47 -6.26
N GLN A 198 3.52 11.51 -6.06
CA GLN A 198 3.03 11.87 -4.72
C GLN A 198 2.13 10.78 -4.14
N GLU A 199 1.29 10.14 -4.96
CA GLU A 199 0.43 9.05 -4.51
C GLU A 199 1.23 7.80 -4.14
N VAL A 200 2.20 7.42 -4.99
CA VAL A 200 3.13 6.30 -4.71
C VAL A 200 3.93 6.54 -3.42
N MET A 201 4.42 7.77 -3.23
CA MET A 201 5.18 8.13 -2.03
C MET A 201 4.31 8.25 -0.79
N THR A 202 3.06 8.72 -0.91
CA THR A 202 2.10 8.73 0.20
C THR A 202 1.83 7.31 0.69
N ASP A 203 1.60 6.38 -0.24
CA ASP A 203 1.43 4.96 0.10
C ASP A 203 2.67 4.36 0.76
N PHE A 204 3.85 4.62 0.20
CA PHE A 204 5.13 4.18 0.77
C PHE A 204 5.33 4.67 2.20
N TRP A 205 5.11 5.97 2.46
CA TRP A 205 5.31 6.54 3.79
C TRP A 205 4.25 6.14 4.79
N PHE A 206 2.99 6.00 4.36
CA PHE A 206 1.95 5.45 5.23
C PHE A 206 2.32 4.02 5.66
N ASN A 207 2.80 3.21 4.72
CA ASN A 207 3.24 1.84 5.00
C ASN A 207 4.49 1.80 5.90
N HIS A 208 5.41 2.75 5.74
CA HIS A 208 6.61 2.87 6.59
C HIS A 208 6.26 3.28 8.03
N PHE A 209 5.35 4.24 8.21
CA PHE A 209 4.85 4.69 9.51
C PHE A 209 3.44 4.14 9.76
N ASN A 210 3.30 2.81 9.63
CA ASN A 210 2.01 2.15 9.62
C ASN A 210 1.22 2.43 10.91
N VAL A 211 -0.08 2.64 10.75
CA VAL A 211 -1.04 2.68 11.85
C VAL A 211 -2.25 1.81 11.49
N PHE A 212 -2.69 0.98 12.44
CA PHE A 212 -3.83 0.09 12.22
C PHE A 212 -5.16 0.80 12.51
N ALA A 213 -5.96 1.08 11.47
CA ALA A 213 -7.21 1.82 11.61
C ALA A 213 -8.25 1.11 12.50
N ALA A 214 -8.19 -0.22 12.63
CA ALA A 214 -9.12 -0.97 13.47
C ALA A 214 -8.71 -1.00 14.96
N LYS A 215 -7.52 -0.50 15.34
CA LYS A 215 -7.12 -0.37 16.74
C LYS A 215 -7.83 0.81 17.41
N GLY A 216 -8.94 0.54 18.12
CA GLY A 216 -9.60 1.50 19.01
C GLY A 216 -9.93 2.83 18.34
N GLU A 217 -9.34 3.93 18.85
CA GLU A 217 -9.55 5.30 18.33
C GLU A 217 -8.83 5.57 17.00
N GLY A 218 -7.94 4.69 16.54
CA GLY A 218 -7.16 4.86 15.31
C GLY A 218 -8.03 5.16 14.08
N ARG A 219 -9.26 4.66 14.06
CA ARG A 219 -10.25 4.88 13.01
C ARG A 219 -10.60 6.35 12.76
N TRP A 220 -10.63 7.17 13.80
CA TRP A 220 -10.91 8.61 13.70
C TRP A 220 -9.66 9.43 13.40
N TYR A 221 -8.47 8.85 13.62
CA TYR A 221 -7.20 9.53 13.44
C TYR A 221 -6.57 9.26 12.06
N VAL A 222 -6.87 8.13 11.42
CA VAL A 222 -6.17 7.68 10.20
C VAL A 222 -6.36 8.61 9.00
N GLY A 223 -7.56 9.18 8.80
CA GLY A 223 -7.82 10.13 7.71
C GLY A 223 -7.01 11.43 7.87
N PRO A 224 -7.13 12.13 9.00
CA PRO A 224 -6.28 13.29 9.31
C PRO A 224 -4.78 12.96 9.33
N TYR A 225 -4.39 11.76 9.77
CA TYR A 225 -2.99 11.33 9.73
C TYR A 225 -2.43 11.29 8.31
N GLU A 226 -3.14 10.66 7.36
CA GLU A 226 -2.70 10.69 5.97
C GLU A 226 -2.71 12.12 5.42
N ARG A 227 -3.81 12.87 5.63
CA ARG A 227 -4.03 14.20 5.04
C ARG A 227 -3.04 15.25 5.54
N ASP A 228 -2.81 15.30 6.85
CA ASP A 228 -2.10 16.40 7.52
C ASP A 228 -0.63 16.06 7.77
N VAL A 229 -0.28 14.77 7.82
CA VAL A 229 1.09 14.30 8.12
C VAL A 229 1.73 13.64 6.92
N ILE A 230 1.16 12.56 6.38
CA ILE A 230 1.85 11.78 5.35
C ILE A 230 1.91 12.53 4.01
N ARG A 231 0.77 12.97 3.48
CA ARG A 231 0.68 13.57 2.12
C ARG A 231 1.49 14.86 1.95
N PRO A 232 1.48 15.82 2.90
CA PRO A 232 2.23 17.06 2.75
C PRO A 232 3.75 16.84 2.79
N HIS A 233 4.21 15.79 3.46
CA HIS A 233 5.63 15.47 3.62
C HIS A 233 6.12 14.37 2.68
N ALA A 234 5.27 13.84 1.79
CA ALA A 234 5.59 12.65 0.97
C ALA A 234 6.85 12.83 0.08
N LEU A 235 7.11 14.07 -0.36
CA LEU A 235 8.28 14.49 -1.12
C LEU A 235 9.08 15.58 -0.36
N GLY A 236 8.89 15.67 0.95
CA GLY A 236 9.53 16.67 1.81
C GLY A 236 10.86 16.17 2.37
N ARG A 237 11.17 16.59 3.59
CA ARG A 237 12.33 16.12 4.33
C ARG A 237 11.92 15.03 5.32
N PHE A 238 12.70 13.96 5.39
CA PHE A 238 12.43 12.86 6.31
C PHE A 238 12.37 13.28 7.79
N PRO A 239 13.28 14.13 8.32
CA PRO A 239 13.18 14.60 9.71
C PRO A 239 11.84 15.29 10.04
N ASP A 240 11.30 16.06 9.09
CA ASP A 240 10.01 16.74 9.27
C ASP A 240 8.85 15.73 9.31
N LEU A 241 8.87 14.75 8.41
CA LEU A 241 7.91 13.66 8.41
C LEU A 241 7.97 12.85 9.72
N LEU A 242 9.18 12.47 10.15
CA LEU A 242 9.40 11.71 11.39
C LEU A 242 8.84 12.46 12.62
N ARG A 243 9.08 13.77 12.70
CA ARG A 243 8.57 14.60 13.80
C ARG A 243 7.05 14.73 13.76
N ALA A 244 6.49 14.93 12.57
CA ALA A 244 5.05 15.05 12.38
C ALA A 244 4.31 13.75 12.72
N THR A 245 4.87 12.57 12.37
CA THR A 245 4.29 11.27 12.73
C THR A 245 4.37 11.03 14.24
N ALA A 246 5.52 11.31 14.87
CA ALA A 246 5.74 11.14 16.31
C ALA A 246 4.74 11.93 17.19
N ARG A 247 4.31 13.09 16.72
CA ARG A 247 3.33 13.95 17.43
C ARG A 247 1.88 13.59 17.13
N HIS A 248 1.59 12.84 16.07
CA HIS A 248 0.22 12.64 15.65
C HIS A 248 -0.52 11.65 16.57
N PRO A 249 -1.79 11.94 16.96
CA PRO A 249 -2.61 11.05 17.79
C PRO A 249 -2.72 9.61 17.26
N ALA A 250 -2.71 9.41 15.94
CA ALA A 250 -2.72 8.08 15.33
C ALA A 250 -1.52 7.24 15.80
N MET A 251 -0.30 7.76 15.70
CA MET A 251 0.92 7.05 16.08
C MET A 251 1.03 6.88 17.60
N LEU A 252 0.75 7.95 18.34
CA LEU A 252 0.76 7.93 19.80
C LEU A 252 -0.22 6.89 20.37
N PHE A 253 -1.40 6.77 19.78
CA PHE A 253 -2.40 5.76 20.15
C PHE A 253 -2.00 4.37 19.69
N TYR A 254 -1.56 4.24 18.44
CA TYR A 254 -1.27 2.94 17.84
C TYR A 254 -0.12 2.22 18.54
N LEU A 255 0.92 2.94 18.96
CA LEU A 255 2.05 2.36 19.69
C LEU A 255 2.01 2.62 21.21
N ASP A 256 0.84 3.05 21.71
CA ASP A 256 0.54 3.20 23.14
C ASP A 256 1.48 4.14 23.90
N ASN A 257 2.19 5.05 23.21
CA ASN A 257 3.06 6.05 23.84
C ASN A 257 2.28 7.01 24.74
N TRP A 258 1.02 7.29 24.39
CA TRP A 258 0.14 8.15 25.19
C TRP A 258 -0.14 7.61 26.61
N LEU A 259 0.17 6.33 26.87
CA LEU A 259 0.10 5.69 28.18
C LEU A 259 1.44 5.67 28.91
N SER A 260 2.55 6.02 28.24
CA SER A 260 3.90 5.97 28.79
C SER A 260 4.08 7.02 29.88
N ALA A 261 4.51 6.57 31.05
CA ALA A 261 4.71 7.40 32.23
C ALA A 261 6.07 7.18 32.87
N ARG A 262 6.59 8.23 33.52
CA ARG A 262 7.80 8.14 34.32
C ARG A 262 7.67 7.03 35.38
N PRO A 263 8.78 6.35 35.73
CA PRO A 263 8.79 5.39 36.83
C PRO A 263 8.20 5.98 38.12
N GLY A 264 7.36 5.19 38.81
CA GLY A 264 6.72 5.59 40.07
C GLY A 264 5.52 6.54 39.92
N PHE A 265 5.06 6.83 38.70
CA PHE A 265 3.84 7.63 38.52
C PHE A 265 2.59 6.86 38.95
N VAL A 266 1.81 7.45 39.86
CA VAL A 266 0.52 6.90 40.32
C VAL A 266 -0.62 7.65 39.64
N ILE A 267 -1.55 6.90 39.03
CA ILE A 267 -2.67 7.48 38.28
C ILE A 267 -3.61 8.22 39.27
N PRO A 268 -3.86 9.53 39.07
CA PRO A 268 -4.57 10.34 40.07
C PRO A 268 -6.10 10.20 40.01
N GLY A 269 -6.67 9.71 38.90
CA GLY A 269 -8.11 9.66 38.70
C GLY A 269 -8.56 8.73 37.57
N GLY A 270 -9.88 8.61 37.42
CA GLY A 270 -10.51 7.70 36.45
C GLY A 270 -10.53 6.25 36.92
N PRO A 271 -10.95 5.30 36.05
CA PRO A 271 -11.13 3.90 36.41
C PRO A 271 -9.85 3.18 36.89
N GLN A 272 -8.67 3.73 36.59
CA GLN A 272 -7.37 3.17 36.95
C GLN A 272 -6.70 3.92 38.12
N LYS A 273 -7.44 4.76 38.86
CA LYS A 273 -6.92 5.53 39.99
C LYS A 273 -6.16 4.64 40.98
N GLY A 274 -5.00 5.12 41.44
CA GLY A 274 -4.17 4.45 42.43
C GLY A 274 -3.24 3.38 41.86
N ARG A 275 -3.40 2.98 40.59
CA ARG A 275 -2.44 2.08 39.94
C ARG A 275 -1.16 2.81 39.55
N GLN A 276 -0.04 2.11 39.64
CA GLN A 276 1.23 2.56 39.11
C GLN A 276 1.24 2.41 37.58
N ALA A 277 1.54 3.51 36.88
CA ALA A 277 1.90 3.48 35.47
C ALA A 277 3.42 3.41 35.34
N GLY A 278 3.90 2.99 34.16
CA GLY A 278 5.33 2.86 33.89
C GLY A 278 5.68 3.20 32.46
N LEU A 279 6.95 3.00 32.13
CA LEU A 279 7.47 3.21 30.79
C LEU A 279 6.81 2.23 29.83
N ASN A 280 6.32 2.74 28.70
CA ASN A 280 5.96 1.91 27.57
C ASN A 280 7.06 2.02 26.51
N GLU A 281 7.81 0.93 26.32
CA GLU A 281 8.93 0.87 25.39
C GLU A 281 8.51 0.59 23.94
N ASN A 282 7.23 0.29 23.67
CA ASN A 282 6.77 -0.11 22.34
C ASN A 282 7.09 0.95 21.27
N TYR A 283 6.62 2.18 21.46
CA TYR A 283 6.93 3.27 20.52
C TYR A 283 8.44 3.53 20.38
N ALA A 284 9.20 3.47 21.48
CA ALA A 284 10.65 3.66 21.45
C ALA A 284 11.35 2.59 20.61
N ARG A 285 10.95 1.33 20.77
CA ARG A 285 11.47 0.21 19.98
C ARG A 285 11.16 0.38 18.50
N GLU A 286 9.89 0.59 18.15
CA GLU A 286 9.50 0.75 16.74
C GLU A 286 10.12 2.00 16.10
N LEU A 287 10.26 3.09 16.87
CA LEU A 287 10.93 4.31 16.41
C LEU A 287 12.38 4.03 15.99
N MET A 288 13.13 3.27 16.79
CA MET A 288 14.51 2.93 16.49
C MET A 288 14.60 1.84 15.41
N GLU A 289 13.80 0.78 15.54
CA GLU A 289 13.89 -0.43 14.72
C GLU A 289 13.27 -0.28 13.33
N LEU A 290 12.02 0.20 13.27
CA LEU A 290 11.21 0.16 12.05
C LEU A 290 11.12 1.51 11.34
N HIS A 291 11.22 2.59 12.09
CA HIS A 291 11.07 3.94 11.56
C HIS A 291 12.41 4.62 11.22
N THR A 292 13.51 4.26 11.89
CA THR A 292 14.77 5.01 11.75
C THR A 292 15.99 4.13 11.50
N LEU A 293 16.59 3.51 12.51
CA LEU A 293 17.93 2.91 12.43
C LEU A 293 17.94 1.55 11.70
N GLY A 294 16.80 0.86 11.63
CA GLY A 294 16.75 -0.53 11.21
C GLY A 294 17.08 -1.48 12.35
N VAL A 295 16.73 -2.76 12.21
CA VAL A 295 16.97 -3.80 13.23
C VAL A 295 18.45 -3.95 13.62
N ASP A 296 19.35 -3.80 12.65
CA ASP A 296 20.80 -3.85 12.84
C ASP A 296 21.42 -2.45 13.04
N GLY A 297 20.62 -1.50 13.53
CA GLY A 297 20.97 -0.08 13.65
C GLY A 297 22.00 0.26 14.73
N GLY A 298 22.51 -0.74 15.46
CA GLY A 298 23.56 -0.58 16.48
C GLY A 298 23.08 -0.02 17.82
N TYR A 299 21.78 -0.02 18.09
CA TYR A 299 21.22 0.39 19.38
C TYR A 299 21.13 -0.77 20.37
N THR A 300 21.08 -0.44 21.65
CA THR A 300 20.94 -1.40 22.75
C THR A 300 19.55 -1.34 23.37
N GLN A 301 19.22 -2.34 24.18
CA GLN A 301 17.99 -2.29 25.00
C GLN A 301 18.00 -1.12 26.00
N GLN A 302 19.17 -0.66 26.41
CA GLN A 302 19.27 0.53 27.26
C GLN A 302 18.87 1.80 26.48
N ASP A 303 19.26 1.92 25.21
CA ASP A 303 18.84 3.03 24.37
C ASP A 303 17.31 3.06 24.19
N VAL A 304 16.69 1.90 23.97
CA VAL A 304 15.22 1.78 23.88
C VAL A 304 14.55 2.33 25.15
N ARG A 305 15.06 1.97 26.33
CA ARG A 305 14.53 2.48 27.60
C ARG A 305 14.74 3.99 27.74
N GLU A 306 15.90 4.51 27.36
CA GLU A 306 16.23 5.94 27.43
C GLU A 306 15.38 6.78 26.46
N VAL A 307 15.11 6.24 25.27
CA VAL A 307 14.14 6.80 24.32
C VAL A 307 12.74 6.76 24.93
N ALA A 308 12.30 5.65 25.52
CA ALA A 308 10.99 5.57 26.17
C ALA A 308 10.85 6.62 27.29
N ARG A 309 11.91 6.86 28.08
CA ARG A 309 11.96 7.94 29.07
C ARG A 309 11.80 9.32 28.42
N ALA A 310 12.45 9.57 27.29
CA ALA A 310 12.35 10.82 26.51
C ALA A 310 10.92 11.13 26.06
N PHE A 311 10.14 10.11 25.70
CA PHE A 311 8.78 10.26 25.19
C PHE A 311 7.68 10.18 26.25
N THR A 312 8.01 9.96 27.53
CA THR A 312 7.01 10.03 28.60
C THR A 312 6.29 11.38 28.63
N GLY A 313 4.98 11.37 28.88
CA GLY A 313 4.18 12.59 28.90
C GLY A 313 3.76 13.14 27.52
N TRP A 314 4.34 12.66 26.40
CA TRP A 314 3.76 12.90 25.08
C TRP A 314 2.48 12.09 24.93
N SER A 315 1.34 12.77 24.87
CA SER A 315 0.04 12.14 25.03
C SER A 315 -1.04 12.78 24.16
N ILE A 316 -2.25 12.20 24.22
CA ILE A 316 -3.43 12.69 23.53
C ILE A 316 -4.37 13.37 24.54
N ASP A 317 -4.76 14.62 24.26
CA ASP A 317 -5.78 15.37 25.01
C ASP A 317 -7.16 14.78 24.70
N ARG A 318 -7.85 14.31 25.75
CA ARG A 318 -9.17 13.64 25.71
C ARG A 318 -9.40 12.90 24.38
N PRO A 319 -8.85 11.69 24.20
CA PRO A 319 -8.79 11.02 22.90
C PRO A 319 -10.14 10.83 22.21
N GLN A 320 -11.23 10.76 22.98
CA GLN A 320 -12.60 10.60 22.48
C GLN A 320 -13.35 11.92 22.28
N VAL A 321 -12.71 13.06 22.51
CA VAL A 321 -13.32 14.40 22.43
C VAL A 321 -12.51 15.32 21.52
N TYR A 322 -11.23 15.53 21.85
CA TYR A 322 -10.36 16.43 21.08
C TYR A 322 -9.41 15.66 20.17
N GLY A 323 -8.81 14.57 20.69
CA GLY A 323 -7.90 13.74 19.90
C GLY A 323 -6.76 14.55 19.29
N ARG A 324 -6.06 15.36 20.10
CA ARG A 324 -4.92 16.19 19.68
C ARG A 324 -3.71 15.93 20.59
N PHE A 325 -2.52 16.24 20.08
CA PHE A 325 -1.28 16.17 20.86
C PHE A 325 -1.34 17.06 22.11
N VAL A 326 -0.78 16.57 23.22
CA VAL A 326 -0.48 17.36 24.42
C VAL A 326 0.74 16.79 25.13
N PHE A 327 1.59 17.67 25.66
CA PHE A 327 2.63 17.28 26.60
C PHE A 327 2.12 17.39 28.05
N ARG A 328 2.38 16.35 28.86
CA ARG A 328 1.98 16.28 30.28
C ARG A 328 3.21 16.29 31.19
N PRO A 329 3.66 17.45 31.69
CA PRO A 329 4.87 17.56 32.50
C PRO A 329 4.89 16.65 33.75
N ARG A 330 3.73 16.46 34.40
CA ARG A 330 3.62 15.61 35.61
C ARG A 330 3.84 14.11 35.35
N VAL A 331 3.68 13.69 34.10
CA VAL A 331 3.83 12.29 33.66
C VAL A 331 5.25 12.04 33.14
N HIS A 332 5.98 13.09 32.78
CA HIS A 332 7.28 13.02 32.15
C HIS A 332 8.43 12.74 33.14
N ASP A 333 9.38 11.93 32.71
CA ASP A 333 10.63 11.65 33.42
C ASP A 333 11.60 12.82 33.24
N THR A 334 11.84 13.59 34.30
CA THR A 334 12.69 14.78 34.27
C THR A 334 14.18 14.49 34.49
N GLY A 335 14.59 13.22 34.56
CA GLY A 335 16.00 12.87 34.67
C GLY A 335 16.74 13.09 33.35
N ALA A 336 18.05 13.35 33.41
CA ALA A 336 18.90 13.32 32.23
C ALA A 336 18.84 11.95 31.55
N LYS A 337 19.07 11.93 30.24
CA LYS A 337 18.97 10.74 29.40
C LYS A 337 20.25 10.54 28.61
N ALA A 338 20.51 9.31 28.17
CA ALA A 338 21.62 8.99 27.29
C ALA A 338 21.15 8.05 26.18
N VAL A 339 21.22 8.49 24.93
CA VAL A 339 20.74 7.74 23.77
C VAL A 339 21.87 7.67 22.75
N LEU A 340 22.24 6.47 22.31
CA LEU A 340 23.32 6.21 21.35
C LEU A 340 24.65 6.88 21.77
N GLY A 341 24.97 6.81 23.07
CA GLY A 341 26.14 7.46 23.67
C GLY A 341 26.07 8.98 23.79
N GLN A 342 25.00 9.62 23.31
CA GLN A 342 24.78 11.07 23.40
C GLN A 342 23.96 11.43 24.65
N LYS A 343 24.44 12.41 25.43
CA LYS A 343 23.70 12.92 26.59
C LYS A 343 22.60 13.88 26.15
N ILE A 344 21.39 13.65 26.64
CA ILE A 344 20.24 14.53 26.46
C ILE A 344 19.93 15.17 27.82
N ALA A 345 20.15 16.48 27.90
CA ALA A 345 19.80 17.26 29.08
C ALA A 345 18.28 17.25 29.28
N ALA A 346 17.84 17.16 30.54
CA ALA A 346 16.42 17.19 30.87
C ALA A 346 15.78 18.51 30.40
N GLY A 347 14.78 18.41 29.54
CA GLY A 347 14.09 19.55 28.92
C GLY A 347 12.59 19.35 28.74
N GLY A 348 12.00 18.32 29.34
CA GLY A 348 10.56 18.07 29.22
C GLY A 348 10.20 17.59 27.83
N GLU A 349 9.28 18.29 27.16
CA GLU A 349 8.85 17.95 25.79
C GLU A 349 10.04 17.85 24.82
N GLN A 350 11.07 18.70 25.02
CA GLN A 350 12.25 18.79 24.17
C GLN A 350 13.13 17.53 24.21
N ASP A 351 12.95 16.63 25.17
CA ASP A 351 13.74 15.40 25.23
C ASP A 351 13.39 14.50 24.05
N GLY A 352 12.09 14.33 23.76
CA GLY A 352 11.62 13.60 22.58
C GLY A 352 12.08 14.26 21.28
N GLU A 353 12.04 15.59 21.19
CA GLU A 353 12.50 16.32 20.00
C GLU A 353 13.98 16.11 19.71
N ARG A 354 14.83 16.15 20.73
CA ARG A 354 16.27 15.87 20.60
C ARG A 354 16.55 14.43 20.20
N VAL A 355 15.75 13.48 20.69
CA VAL A 355 15.84 12.08 20.25
C VAL A 355 15.49 11.95 18.77
N LEU A 356 14.39 12.56 18.31
CA LEU A 356 13.99 12.51 16.89
C LEU A 356 15.09 13.08 15.99
N ASP A 357 15.68 14.19 16.41
CA ASP A 357 16.81 14.85 15.72
C ASP A 357 18.07 13.98 15.67
N LEU A 358 18.38 13.30 16.78
CA LEU A 358 19.51 12.38 16.87
C LEU A 358 19.31 11.19 15.93
N LEU A 359 18.13 10.58 15.96
CA LEU A 359 17.81 9.41 15.15
C LEU A 359 17.77 9.76 13.66
N ALA A 360 17.12 10.86 13.27
CA ALA A 360 17.03 11.26 11.87
C ALA A 360 18.41 11.53 11.24
N ARG A 361 19.35 12.11 11.99
CA ARG A 361 20.70 12.41 11.48
C ARG A 361 21.66 11.21 11.56
N HIS A 362 21.23 10.09 12.13
CA HIS A 362 22.09 8.94 12.30
C HIS A 362 22.44 8.29 10.94
N PRO A 363 23.70 7.90 10.68
CA PRO A 363 24.08 7.27 9.42
C PRO A 363 23.30 5.99 9.09
N ALA A 364 22.92 5.21 10.12
CA ALA A 364 22.09 4.02 9.93
C ALA A 364 20.69 4.38 9.38
N THR A 365 20.12 5.52 9.78
CA THR A 365 18.84 5.99 9.23
C THR A 365 18.95 6.39 7.77
N ALA A 366 20.02 7.11 7.40
CA ALA A 366 20.28 7.41 5.99
C ALA A 366 20.34 6.13 5.14
N ARG A 367 21.06 5.10 5.61
CA ARG A 367 21.16 3.81 4.94
C ARG A 367 19.83 3.07 4.90
N PHE A 368 19.12 3.00 6.03
CA PHE A 368 17.83 2.31 6.14
C PHE A 368 16.77 2.88 5.20
N ILE A 369 16.61 4.20 5.20
CA ILE A 369 15.66 4.88 4.30
C ILE A 369 16.07 4.74 2.84
N ALA A 370 17.36 4.88 2.53
CA ALA A 370 17.88 4.63 1.18
C ALA A 370 17.59 3.19 0.72
N THR A 371 17.83 2.18 1.57
CA THR A 371 17.51 0.78 1.27
C THR A 371 16.02 0.59 0.97
N LYS A 372 15.12 1.17 1.77
CA LYS A 372 13.66 1.04 1.51
C LYS A 372 13.24 1.73 0.21
N LEU A 373 13.78 2.90 -0.11
CA LEU A 373 13.46 3.61 -1.36
C LEU A 373 14.02 2.88 -2.58
N VAL A 374 15.28 2.43 -2.55
CA VAL A 374 15.86 1.63 -3.63
C VAL A 374 15.09 0.32 -3.79
N ARG A 375 14.65 -0.32 -2.70
CA ARG A 375 13.77 -1.50 -2.79
C ARG A 375 12.46 -1.21 -3.49
N ARG A 376 11.85 -0.06 -3.17
CA ARG A 376 10.55 0.34 -3.71
C ARG A 376 10.60 0.56 -5.22
N PHE A 377 11.65 1.21 -5.70
CA PHE A 377 11.75 1.71 -7.08
C PHE A 377 12.65 0.89 -8.00
N VAL A 378 13.61 0.12 -7.47
CA VAL A 378 14.60 -0.61 -8.29
C VAL A 378 14.32 -2.11 -8.24
N ALA A 379 14.69 -2.80 -7.16
CA ALA A 379 14.63 -4.25 -7.07
C ALA A 379 14.25 -4.75 -5.67
N ASP A 380 13.73 -5.97 -5.54
CA ASP A 380 13.41 -6.57 -4.23
C ASP A 380 14.66 -6.72 -3.34
N ASP A 381 15.81 -7.00 -3.97
CA ASP A 381 17.13 -6.96 -3.38
C ASP A 381 17.89 -5.70 -3.85
N PRO A 382 17.96 -4.64 -3.04
CA PRO A 382 18.55 -3.36 -3.43
C PRO A 382 20.06 -3.44 -3.71
N PRO A 383 20.56 -2.98 -4.87
CA PRO A 383 21.99 -2.92 -5.12
C PRO A 383 22.72 -2.07 -4.07
N GLY A 384 23.66 -2.68 -3.34
CA GLY A 384 24.34 -2.04 -2.22
C GLY A 384 25.05 -0.73 -2.59
N ALA A 385 25.67 -0.66 -3.78
CA ALA A 385 26.33 0.55 -4.27
C ALA A 385 25.34 1.72 -4.46
N LEU A 386 24.16 1.46 -5.01
CA LEU A 386 23.12 2.48 -5.18
C LEU A 386 22.56 2.91 -3.81
N VAL A 387 22.35 1.97 -2.88
CA VAL A 387 21.94 2.29 -1.51
C VAL A 387 22.91 3.27 -0.86
N GLU A 388 24.22 3.04 -0.95
CA GLU A 388 25.22 3.93 -0.36
C GLU A 388 25.25 5.31 -1.02
N ARG A 389 25.08 5.39 -2.35
CA ARG A 389 24.98 6.68 -3.05
C ARG A 389 23.76 7.47 -2.60
N VAL A 390 22.60 6.82 -2.48
CA VAL A 390 21.36 7.47 -2.03
C VAL A 390 21.44 7.84 -0.53
N ALA A 391 22.09 7.02 0.29
CA ALA A 391 22.33 7.33 1.70
C ALA A 391 23.29 8.53 1.87
N LEU A 392 24.28 8.68 0.97
CA LEU A 392 25.13 9.87 0.93
C LEU A 392 24.31 11.13 0.61
N VAL A 393 23.42 11.05 -0.39
CA VAL A 393 22.51 12.15 -0.74
C VAL A 393 21.66 12.54 0.47
N TYR A 394 21.05 11.58 1.16
CA TYR A 394 20.30 11.83 2.40
C TYR A 394 21.11 12.67 3.40
N ARG A 395 22.37 12.29 3.66
CA ARG A 395 23.22 13.00 4.64
C ARG A 395 23.60 14.40 4.17
N GLN A 396 23.84 14.58 2.87
CA GLN A 396 24.23 15.87 2.29
C GLN A 396 23.06 16.86 2.22
N THR A 397 21.83 16.37 2.09
CA THR A 397 20.62 17.20 1.95
C THR A 397 19.77 17.22 3.22
N ASP A 398 20.28 16.66 4.32
CA ASP A 398 19.57 16.54 5.60
C ASP A 398 18.17 15.92 5.42
N GLY A 399 18.13 14.81 4.67
CA GLY A 399 16.97 13.96 4.44
C GLY A 399 15.98 14.44 3.37
N ASP A 400 16.39 15.25 2.39
CA ASP A 400 15.51 15.65 1.27
C ASP A 400 15.15 14.45 0.37
N VAL A 401 13.89 14.01 0.45
CA VAL A 401 13.37 12.86 -0.29
C VAL A 401 13.39 13.11 -1.80
N ARG A 402 13.17 14.34 -2.28
CA ARG A 402 13.24 14.64 -3.73
C ARG A 402 14.65 14.46 -4.26
N ALA A 403 15.65 14.90 -3.50
CA ALA A 403 17.04 14.70 -3.89
C ALA A 403 17.40 13.21 -3.96
N MET A 404 16.93 12.41 -2.99
CA MET A 404 17.12 10.96 -3.01
C MET A 404 16.46 10.30 -4.22
N LEU A 405 15.21 10.66 -4.52
CA LEU A 405 14.48 10.12 -5.67
C LEU A 405 15.14 10.50 -7.00
N ARG A 406 15.63 11.75 -7.15
CA ARG A 406 16.45 12.13 -8.32
C ARG A 406 17.68 11.23 -8.48
N ALA A 407 18.39 10.97 -7.39
CA ALA A 407 19.57 10.12 -7.42
C ALA A 407 19.24 8.67 -7.83
N ILE A 408 18.07 8.16 -7.42
CA ILE A 408 17.57 6.84 -7.85
C ILE A 408 17.23 6.86 -9.34
N PHE A 409 16.42 7.81 -9.79
CA PHE A 409 15.93 7.84 -11.18
C PHE A 409 17.02 8.18 -12.21
N ALA A 410 18.11 8.82 -11.79
CA ALA A 410 19.27 9.06 -12.64
C ALA A 410 20.27 7.88 -12.67
N ALA A 411 20.08 6.86 -11.83
CA ALA A 411 21.05 5.78 -11.69
C ALA A 411 20.97 4.78 -12.87
N PRO A 412 22.11 4.27 -13.37
CA PRO A 412 22.09 3.24 -14.41
C PRO A 412 21.43 1.94 -13.92
N GLU A 413 21.57 1.60 -12.64
CA GLU A 413 20.91 0.42 -12.05
C GLU A 413 19.38 0.50 -12.10
N PHE A 414 18.80 1.70 -12.14
CA PHE A 414 17.36 1.86 -12.31
C PHE A 414 16.89 1.42 -13.70
N TYR A 415 17.73 1.54 -14.74
CA TYR A 415 17.37 1.24 -16.12
C TYR A 415 17.86 -0.13 -16.62
N ALA A 416 18.48 -0.93 -15.75
CA ALA A 416 19.01 -2.25 -16.07
C ALA A 416 17.92 -3.22 -16.53
N ASP A 417 18.27 -4.16 -17.41
CA ASP A 417 17.29 -5.06 -18.05
C ASP A 417 16.59 -5.99 -17.05
N ASP A 418 17.31 -6.48 -16.04
CA ASP A 418 16.78 -7.31 -14.95
C ASP A 418 15.85 -6.53 -14.00
N VAL A 419 16.00 -5.21 -13.95
CA VAL A 419 15.12 -4.30 -13.21
C VAL A 419 13.84 -4.01 -13.98
N ARG A 420 13.82 -4.08 -15.32
CA ARG A 420 12.58 -3.94 -16.10
C ARG A 420 11.69 -5.15 -15.87
N GLN A 421 10.43 -4.94 -15.45
CA GLN A 421 9.51 -6.03 -15.12
C GLN A 421 10.03 -6.99 -14.02
N GLY A 422 11.04 -6.57 -13.25
CA GLY A 422 11.70 -7.38 -12.23
C GLY A 422 10.93 -7.50 -10.92
N LYS A 423 9.86 -6.70 -10.71
CA LYS A 423 9.07 -6.73 -9.47
C LYS A 423 7.64 -7.16 -9.75
N ILE A 424 7.04 -7.86 -8.79
CA ILE A 424 5.60 -8.18 -8.81
C ILE A 424 4.82 -7.01 -8.25
N LYS A 425 3.74 -6.60 -8.94
CA LYS A 425 2.79 -5.61 -8.45
C LYS A 425 2.15 -6.10 -7.15
N ARG A 426 2.11 -5.27 -6.11
CA ARG A 426 1.30 -5.51 -4.90
C ARG A 426 -0.20 -5.58 -5.27
N PRO A 427 -1.06 -6.20 -4.44
CA PRO A 427 -2.48 -6.30 -4.73
C PRO A 427 -3.17 -4.98 -5.11
N PHE A 428 -2.90 -3.88 -4.39
CA PHE A 428 -3.44 -2.57 -4.70
C PHE A 428 -2.89 -2.00 -6.01
N GLU A 429 -1.60 -2.20 -6.30
CA GLU A 429 -0.97 -1.79 -7.56
C GLU A 429 -1.54 -2.56 -8.75
N PHE A 430 -1.78 -3.87 -8.60
CA PHE A 430 -2.40 -4.68 -9.65
C PHE A 430 -3.82 -4.18 -9.96
N VAL A 431 -4.65 -3.97 -8.94
CA VAL A 431 -6.03 -3.50 -9.10
C VAL A 431 -6.08 -2.13 -9.77
N THR A 432 -5.26 -1.19 -9.31
CA THR A 432 -5.24 0.19 -9.85
C THR A 432 -4.64 0.26 -11.24
N SER A 433 -3.53 -0.45 -11.49
CA SER A 433 -2.92 -0.51 -12.83
C SER A 433 -3.85 -1.12 -13.87
N ALA A 434 -4.64 -2.13 -13.52
CA ALA A 434 -5.60 -2.74 -14.43
C ALA A 434 -6.66 -1.74 -14.90
N VAL A 435 -7.20 -0.95 -13.98
CA VAL A 435 -8.21 0.08 -14.29
C VAL A 435 -7.58 1.24 -15.08
N ARG A 436 -6.34 1.61 -14.77
CA ARG A 436 -5.60 2.63 -15.51
C ARG A 436 -5.27 2.21 -16.94
N ALA A 437 -4.83 0.97 -17.14
CA ALA A 437 -4.45 0.44 -18.45
C ALA A 437 -5.62 0.46 -19.45
N VAL A 438 -6.85 0.29 -18.96
CA VAL A 438 -8.08 0.37 -19.78
C VAL A 438 -8.67 1.78 -19.89
N GLY A 439 -7.97 2.81 -19.38
CA GLY A 439 -8.31 4.22 -19.59
C GLY A 439 -9.58 4.71 -18.89
N VAL A 440 -9.99 4.06 -17.79
CA VAL A 440 -11.27 4.39 -17.14
C VAL A 440 -11.15 5.54 -16.15
N ILE A 441 -12.03 6.53 -16.30
CA ILE A 441 -12.31 7.56 -15.28
C ILE A 441 -13.26 6.97 -14.24
N ILE A 442 -12.94 7.14 -12.96
CA ILE A 442 -13.70 6.53 -11.87
C ILE A 442 -14.26 7.57 -10.90
N ASP A 443 -15.25 7.16 -10.11
CA ASP A 443 -15.82 7.95 -9.03
C ASP A 443 -15.57 7.30 -7.66
N ALA A 444 -16.16 7.87 -6.61
CA ALA A 444 -16.12 7.31 -5.27
C ALA A 444 -16.67 5.87 -5.19
N GLN A 445 -17.74 5.56 -5.93
CA GLN A 445 -18.37 4.23 -5.92
C GLN A 445 -17.41 3.16 -6.43
N ALA A 446 -16.75 3.44 -7.55
CA ALA A 446 -15.66 2.63 -8.07
C ALA A 446 -14.50 2.52 -7.06
N GLY A 447 -14.11 3.64 -6.42
CA GLY A 447 -13.09 3.65 -5.38
C GLY A 447 -13.34 2.61 -4.27
N PHE A 448 -14.58 2.53 -3.75
CA PHE A 448 -14.94 1.49 -2.76
C PHE A 448 -14.81 0.07 -3.33
N ALA A 449 -15.18 -0.15 -4.59
CA ALA A 449 -15.10 -1.46 -5.22
C ALA A 449 -13.65 -1.93 -5.40
N LEU A 450 -12.76 -1.01 -5.79
CA LEU A 450 -11.33 -1.28 -5.98
C LEU A 450 -10.63 -1.54 -4.64
N ALA A 451 -10.92 -0.76 -3.60
CA ALA A 451 -10.41 -1.03 -2.25
C ALA A 451 -10.80 -2.44 -1.75
N ARG A 452 -12.05 -2.85 -1.94
CA ARG A 452 -12.49 -4.22 -1.62
C ARG A 452 -11.80 -5.28 -2.47
N ALA A 453 -11.46 -4.98 -3.72
CA ALA A 453 -10.73 -5.90 -4.58
C ALA A 453 -9.30 -6.11 -4.07
N ALA A 454 -8.58 -5.04 -3.71
CA ALA A 454 -7.25 -5.14 -3.11
C ALA A 454 -7.27 -5.96 -1.81
N ALA A 455 -8.28 -5.71 -0.94
CA ALA A 455 -8.47 -6.48 0.29
C ALA A 455 -8.69 -7.99 0.03
N ARG A 456 -9.50 -8.37 -0.97
CA ARG A 456 -9.74 -9.78 -1.34
C ARG A 456 -8.50 -10.48 -1.88
N ILE A 457 -7.60 -9.75 -2.53
CA ILE A 457 -6.34 -10.31 -3.04
C ILE A 457 -5.30 -10.46 -1.91
N GLY A 458 -5.37 -9.61 -0.87
CA GLY A 458 -4.56 -9.76 0.34
C GLY A 458 -4.05 -8.47 0.97
N GLU A 459 -4.46 -7.30 0.48
CA GLU A 459 -3.98 -6.00 0.96
C GLU A 459 -5.15 -5.10 1.39
N PRO A 460 -5.74 -5.33 2.58
CA PRO A 460 -6.80 -4.47 3.10
C PRO A 460 -6.21 -3.11 3.52
N LEU A 461 -6.41 -2.11 2.67
CA LEU A 461 -5.86 -0.77 2.84
C LEU A 461 -6.15 -0.18 4.23
N TYR A 462 -5.12 0.35 4.90
CA TYR A 462 -5.17 0.91 6.27
C TYR A 462 -5.46 -0.08 7.40
N GLU A 463 -5.48 -1.38 7.09
CA GLU A 463 -5.83 -2.45 8.03
C GLU A 463 -4.66 -3.41 8.29
N CYS A 464 -3.42 -2.99 8.02
CA CYS A 464 -2.22 -3.74 8.42
C CYS A 464 -2.07 -3.67 9.94
N GLU A 465 -2.25 -4.80 10.63
CA GLU A 465 -2.13 -4.88 12.08
C GLU A 465 -0.71 -4.68 12.62
N PRO A 466 0.36 -5.28 12.06
CA PRO A 466 1.71 -5.10 12.58
C PRO A 466 2.33 -3.74 12.16
N PRO A 467 3.19 -3.13 13.00
CA PRO A 467 3.79 -1.83 12.72
C PRO A 467 4.80 -1.84 11.57
N THR A 468 5.25 -3.03 11.15
CA THR A 468 6.11 -3.25 9.98
C THR A 468 5.47 -2.81 8.66
N GLY A 469 4.14 -2.68 8.62
CA GLY A 469 3.39 -2.48 7.39
C GLY A 469 3.37 -3.72 6.51
N TYR A 470 2.83 -3.56 5.29
CA TYR A 470 2.83 -4.57 4.24
C TYR A 470 4.21 -4.73 3.60
N ALA A 471 4.52 -5.96 3.16
CA ALA A 471 5.80 -6.28 2.56
C ALA A 471 5.98 -5.66 1.16
N ASP A 472 7.16 -5.15 0.86
CA ASP A 472 7.53 -4.60 -0.47
C ASP A 472 8.21 -5.63 -1.38
N ARG A 473 8.24 -6.92 -0.98
CA ARG A 473 8.87 -8.02 -1.72
C ARG A 473 7.82 -8.93 -2.35
N ALA A 474 8.12 -9.46 -3.54
CA ALA A 474 7.24 -10.30 -4.33
C ALA A 474 6.80 -11.58 -3.59
N GLU A 475 7.68 -12.18 -2.79
CA GLU A 475 7.44 -13.42 -2.03
C GLU A 475 6.14 -13.38 -1.22
N ALA A 476 5.76 -12.22 -0.68
CA ALA A 476 4.53 -12.05 0.11
C ALA A 476 3.24 -12.09 -0.74
N TRP A 477 3.35 -11.84 -2.05
CA TRP A 477 2.22 -11.59 -2.96
C TRP A 477 2.05 -12.65 -4.04
N VAL A 478 2.98 -13.61 -4.12
CA VAL A 478 2.97 -14.72 -5.07
C VAL A 478 2.57 -15.99 -4.32
N ASN A 479 1.27 -16.26 -4.29
CA ASN A 479 0.71 -17.52 -3.80
C ASN A 479 -0.53 -17.90 -4.62
N PRO A 480 -0.94 -19.18 -4.65
CA PRO A 480 -2.05 -19.63 -5.48
C PRO A 480 -3.37 -18.88 -5.25
N GLY A 481 -3.68 -18.53 -4.00
CA GLY A 481 -4.88 -17.78 -3.65
C GLY A 481 -4.87 -16.36 -4.20
N ALA A 482 -3.74 -15.66 -4.06
CA ALA A 482 -3.55 -14.32 -4.60
C ALA A 482 -3.61 -14.29 -6.13
N LEU A 483 -2.99 -15.26 -6.82
CA LEU A 483 -3.04 -15.39 -8.28
C LEU A 483 -4.48 -15.61 -8.77
N LEU A 484 -5.23 -16.52 -8.15
CA LEU A 484 -6.64 -16.74 -8.48
C LEU A 484 -7.49 -15.49 -8.23
N ALA A 485 -7.28 -14.79 -7.12
CA ALA A 485 -8.01 -13.57 -6.81
C ALA A 485 -7.73 -12.44 -7.82
N ARG A 486 -6.49 -12.33 -8.32
CA ARG A 486 -6.11 -11.40 -9.40
C ARG A 486 -6.80 -11.73 -10.72
N MET A 487 -6.82 -13.01 -11.11
CA MET A 487 -7.56 -13.47 -12.30
C MET A 487 -9.05 -13.16 -12.19
N ASN A 488 -9.67 -13.45 -11.03
CA ASN A 488 -11.07 -13.13 -10.78
C ASN A 488 -11.36 -11.62 -10.87
N PHE A 489 -10.42 -10.78 -10.45
CA PHE A 489 -10.54 -9.34 -10.62
C PHE A 489 -10.43 -8.92 -12.10
N GLY A 490 -9.47 -9.44 -12.85
CA GLY A 490 -9.33 -9.19 -14.29
C GLY A 490 -10.60 -9.57 -15.07
N LEU A 491 -11.16 -10.74 -14.76
CA LEU A 491 -12.44 -11.20 -15.31
C LEU A 491 -13.59 -10.25 -14.92
N ALA A 492 -13.68 -9.87 -13.65
CA ALA A 492 -14.73 -8.95 -13.21
C ALA A 492 -14.62 -7.57 -13.88
N LEU A 493 -13.40 -7.08 -14.13
CA LEU A 493 -13.15 -5.81 -14.80
C LEU A 493 -13.58 -5.88 -16.27
N ALA A 494 -13.11 -6.88 -17.01
CA ALA A 494 -13.41 -7.03 -18.43
C ALA A 494 -14.90 -7.27 -18.70
N HIS A 495 -15.56 -8.07 -17.86
CA HIS A 495 -17.01 -8.33 -17.95
C HIS A 495 -17.88 -7.25 -17.29
N GLN A 496 -17.35 -6.04 -17.00
CA GLN A 496 -18.12 -4.90 -16.47
C GLN A 496 -18.82 -5.17 -15.12
N ARG A 497 -18.28 -6.10 -14.32
CA ARG A 497 -18.84 -6.53 -13.02
C ARG A 497 -18.24 -5.82 -11.82
N VAL A 498 -17.27 -4.91 -12.02
CA VAL A 498 -16.77 -4.04 -10.96
C VAL A 498 -17.70 -2.84 -10.83
N PRO A 499 -18.40 -2.65 -9.69
CA PRO A 499 -19.34 -1.54 -9.52
C PRO A 499 -18.66 -0.18 -9.72
N GLY A 500 -19.29 0.71 -10.50
CA GLY A 500 -18.78 2.05 -10.78
C GLY A 500 -17.69 2.12 -11.86
N VAL A 501 -17.19 0.97 -12.36
CA VAL A 501 -16.16 0.93 -13.40
C VAL A 501 -16.79 0.53 -14.73
N ARG A 502 -16.54 1.31 -15.78
CA ARG A 502 -17.06 1.07 -17.13
C ARG A 502 -15.95 1.13 -18.16
N VAL A 503 -15.61 -0.01 -18.73
CA VAL A 503 -14.56 -0.15 -19.75
C VAL A 503 -15.13 0.11 -21.14
N ASP A 504 -14.48 0.94 -21.96
CA ASP A 504 -14.85 1.08 -23.37
C ASP A 504 -14.17 0.00 -24.22
N LEU A 505 -14.78 -1.19 -24.27
CA LEU A 505 -14.28 -2.32 -25.04
C LEU A 505 -14.29 -2.05 -26.55
N ALA A 506 -15.14 -1.14 -27.03
CA ALA A 506 -15.17 -0.77 -28.43
C ALA A 506 -13.96 0.08 -28.80
N ALA A 507 -13.59 1.04 -27.96
CA ALA A 507 -12.37 1.82 -28.12
C ALA A 507 -11.11 0.95 -28.02
N LEU A 508 -11.05 0.00 -27.07
CA LEU A 508 -9.90 -0.88 -26.90
C LEU A 508 -9.64 -1.81 -28.10
N ALA A 509 -10.70 -2.22 -28.80
CA ALA A 509 -10.62 -3.03 -30.01
C ALA A 509 -10.90 -2.21 -31.28
N ALA A 510 -10.71 -0.89 -31.25
CA ALA A 510 -11.00 -0.02 -32.38
C ALA A 510 -10.13 -0.39 -33.58
N GLY A 511 -10.75 -0.50 -34.76
CA GLY A 511 -10.07 -0.89 -36.00
C GLY A 511 -9.80 -2.40 -36.15
N ALA A 512 -10.12 -3.22 -35.14
CA ALA A 512 -10.00 -4.68 -35.24
C ALA A 512 -11.17 -5.30 -36.02
N ASP A 513 -10.87 -6.32 -36.81
CA ASP A 513 -11.87 -7.17 -37.44
C ASP A 513 -12.32 -8.23 -36.42
N ARG A 514 -13.48 -8.01 -35.80
CA ARG A 514 -13.99 -8.90 -34.73
C ARG A 514 -14.29 -10.32 -35.18
N SER A 515 -14.35 -10.60 -36.48
CA SER A 515 -14.45 -11.97 -37.00
C SER A 515 -13.12 -12.75 -36.91
N ARG A 516 -12.00 -12.04 -36.68
CA ARG A 516 -10.65 -12.60 -36.57
C ARG A 516 -10.03 -12.28 -35.21
N PRO A 517 -10.04 -13.21 -34.24
CA PRO A 517 -9.55 -12.99 -32.88
C PRO A 517 -8.13 -12.43 -32.80
N ALA A 518 -7.24 -12.84 -33.70
CA ALA A 518 -5.87 -12.33 -33.75
C ALA A 518 -5.82 -10.80 -33.95
N THR A 519 -6.74 -10.24 -34.75
CA THR A 519 -6.78 -8.79 -35.00
C THR A 519 -7.35 -8.00 -33.82
N VAL A 520 -8.06 -8.66 -32.90
CA VAL A 520 -8.54 -8.08 -31.64
C VAL A 520 -7.48 -8.17 -30.55
N LEU A 521 -6.69 -9.25 -30.54
CA LEU A 521 -5.61 -9.45 -29.56
C LEU A 521 -4.57 -8.33 -29.64
N GLU A 522 -4.12 -7.95 -30.83
CA GLU A 522 -3.03 -6.96 -30.99
C GLU A 522 -3.36 -5.59 -30.38
N PRO A 523 -4.53 -4.96 -30.63
CA PRO A 523 -4.92 -3.73 -29.95
C PRO A 523 -5.00 -3.87 -28.43
N LEU A 524 -5.45 -5.02 -27.89
CA LEU A 524 -5.51 -5.25 -26.46
C LEU A 524 -4.11 -5.37 -25.83
N LEU A 525 -3.19 -6.07 -26.50
CA LEU A 525 -1.78 -6.14 -26.10
C LEU A 525 -1.12 -4.75 -26.14
N ALA A 526 -1.40 -3.96 -27.17
CA ALA A 526 -0.90 -2.59 -27.28
C ALA A 526 -1.49 -1.67 -26.20
N ALA A 527 -2.78 -1.80 -25.88
CA ALA A 527 -3.44 -0.97 -24.88
C ALA A 527 -3.03 -1.31 -23.44
N VAL A 528 -2.90 -2.60 -23.12
CA VAL A 528 -2.70 -3.08 -21.74
C VAL A 528 -1.23 -3.32 -21.41
N LEU A 529 -0.46 -3.86 -22.36
CA LEU A 529 0.96 -4.19 -22.19
C LEU A 529 1.88 -3.21 -22.90
N HIS A 530 1.35 -2.28 -23.70
CA HIS A 530 2.14 -1.33 -24.49
C HIS A 530 3.16 -2.01 -25.41
N GLY A 531 2.80 -3.19 -25.93
CA GLY A 531 3.69 -3.99 -26.79
C GLY A 531 4.78 -4.76 -26.04
N ASN A 532 4.87 -4.64 -24.70
CA ASN A 532 5.79 -5.44 -23.88
C ASN A 532 5.20 -6.83 -23.60
N VAL A 533 5.06 -7.63 -24.65
CA VAL A 533 4.66 -9.03 -24.57
C VAL A 533 5.81 -9.91 -25.02
N THR A 534 6.15 -10.94 -24.25
CA THR A 534 7.17 -11.91 -24.67
C THR A 534 6.66 -12.77 -25.82
N PRO A 535 7.54 -13.30 -26.70
CA PRO A 535 7.13 -14.25 -27.74
C PRO A 535 6.38 -15.46 -27.16
N GLU A 536 6.77 -15.92 -25.97
CA GLU A 536 6.15 -17.03 -25.28
C GLU A 536 4.72 -16.70 -24.84
N THR A 537 4.51 -15.58 -24.16
CA THR A 537 3.15 -15.14 -23.77
C THR A 537 2.29 -14.88 -25.00
N HIS A 538 2.85 -14.26 -26.04
CA HIS A 538 2.13 -14.03 -27.29
C HIS A 538 1.68 -15.34 -27.91
N ALA A 539 2.58 -16.32 -28.06
CA ALA A 539 2.27 -17.65 -28.59
C ALA A 539 1.19 -18.37 -27.76
N VAL A 540 1.28 -18.29 -26.42
CA VAL A 540 0.27 -18.87 -25.52
C VAL A 540 -1.09 -18.20 -25.70
N LEU A 541 -1.16 -16.88 -25.80
CA LEU A 541 -2.43 -16.16 -26.03
C LEU A 541 -2.99 -16.48 -27.43
N THR A 542 -2.13 -16.52 -28.46
CA THR A 542 -2.50 -16.90 -29.82
C THR A 542 -3.05 -18.32 -29.88
N SER A 543 -2.48 -19.27 -29.12
CA SER A 543 -2.95 -20.66 -29.13
C SER A 543 -4.34 -20.83 -28.53
N GLN A 544 -4.85 -19.86 -27.77
CA GLN A 544 -6.20 -19.90 -27.21
C GLN A 544 -7.25 -19.33 -28.16
N LEU A 545 -6.86 -18.61 -29.22
CA LEU A 545 -7.78 -17.81 -30.04
C LEU A 545 -8.89 -18.62 -30.72
N ASP A 546 -8.65 -19.89 -31.03
CA ASP A 546 -9.63 -20.79 -31.64
C ASP A 546 -10.56 -21.47 -30.62
N ALA A 547 -10.32 -21.27 -29.33
CA ALA A 547 -11.15 -21.86 -28.28
C ALA A 547 -12.62 -21.38 -28.45
N PRO A 548 -13.61 -22.29 -28.37
CA PRO A 548 -15.03 -21.92 -28.44
C PRO A 548 -15.42 -20.86 -27.43
N GLU A 549 -14.73 -20.83 -26.28
CA GLU A 549 -14.90 -19.82 -25.26
C GLU A 549 -14.52 -18.42 -25.77
N ILE A 550 -13.54 -18.28 -26.67
CA ILE A 550 -13.07 -16.98 -27.21
C ILE A 550 -13.85 -16.55 -28.45
N THR A 551 -14.26 -17.51 -29.28
CA THR A 551 -14.92 -17.23 -30.58
C THR A 551 -16.45 -17.17 -30.50
N ARG A 552 -17.03 -17.43 -29.31
CA ARG A 552 -18.49 -17.40 -29.09
C ARG A 552 -18.86 -16.55 -27.87
N LEU A 553 -19.88 -15.71 -28.05
CA LEU A 553 -20.42 -14.85 -27.01
C LEU A 553 -21.22 -15.67 -25.97
N THR A 554 -21.90 -16.74 -26.40
CA THR A 554 -22.59 -17.70 -25.52
C THR A 554 -22.42 -19.15 -26.01
N GLY A 555 -22.68 -20.13 -25.12
CA GLY A 555 -22.60 -21.56 -25.47
C GLY A 555 -23.64 -22.01 -26.50
N ASP A 556 -24.73 -21.24 -26.65
CA ASP A 556 -25.85 -21.52 -27.56
C ASP A 556 -25.80 -20.70 -28.87
N ASP A 557 -24.79 -19.85 -29.05
CA ASP A 557 -24.66 -19.05 -30.27
C ASP A 557 -24.42 -19.92 -31.51
N ARG A 558 -25.33 -19.77 -32.49
CA ARG A 558 -25.24 -20.35 -33.84
C ARG A 558 -24.88 -19.31 -34.92
N GLY A 559 -24.56 -18.08 -34.52
CA GLY A 559 -24.13 -16.99 -35.42
C GLY A 559 -22.67 -17.12 -35.89
N PRO A 560 -22.19 -16.23 -36.79
CA PRO A 560 -20.79 -16.24 -37.22
C PRO A 560 -19.84 -16.02 -36.03
N ALA A 561 -18.69 -16.69 -36.03
CA ALA A 561 -17.67 -16.58 -34.99
C ALA A 561 -17.25 -15.12 -34.80
N ASN A 562 -17.63 -14.52 -33.66
CA ASN A 562 -17.28 -13.16 -33.29
C ASN A 562 -16.45 -13.24 -32.00
N THR A 563 -15.36 -12.50 -31.99
CA THR A 563 -14.39 -12.53 -30.89
C THR A 563 -14.98 -11.92 -29.61
N ASP A 564 -14.89 -12.66 -28.51
CA ASP A 564 -15.22 -12.20 -27.17
C ASP A 564 -14.08 -11.32 -26.61
N VAL A 565 -14.24 -10.01 -26.79
CA VAL A 565 -13.26 -9.00 -26.33
C VAL A 565 -13.09 -9.02 -24.81
N GLU A 566 -14.15 -9.36 -24.05
CA GLU A 566 -14.10 -9.40 -22.59
C GLU A 566 -13.18 -10.53 -22.11
N LYS A 567 -13.30 -11.71 -22.72
CA LYS A 567 -12.44 -12.85 -22.39
C LYS A 567 -10.99 -12.61 -22.83
N LEU A 568 -10.75 -12.08 -24.03
CA LEU A 568 -9.39 -11.74 -24.46
C LEU A 568 -8.73 -10.72 -23.53
N LEU A 569 -9.45 -9.65 -23.17
CA LEU A 569 -8.95 -8.66 -22.21
C LEU A 569 -8.62 -9.32 -20.85
N SER A 570 -9.46 -10.25 -20.40
CA SER A 570 -9.21 -11.01 -19.16
C SER A 570 -7.92 -11.83 -19.23
N LEU A 571 -7.62 -12.46 -20.37
CA LEU A 571 -6.38 -13.20 -20.60
C LEU A 571 -5.17 -12.27 -20.59
N VAL A 572 -5.26 -11.11 -21.27
CA VAL A 572 -4.16 -10.12 -21.30
C VAL A 572 -3.86 -9.57 -19.90
N LEU A 573 -4.89 -9.22 -19.11
CA LEU A 573 -4.73 -8.79 -17.71
C LEU A 573 -4.21 -9.92 -16.79
N GLY A 574 -4.39 -11.18 -17.19
CA GLY A 574 -3.88 -12.35 -16.50
C GLY A 574 -2.43 -12.69 -16.83
N SER A 575 -1.84 -12.07 -17.86
CA SER A 575 -0.48 -12.37 -18.33
C SER A 575 0.61 -12.13 -17.27
N PRO A 576 1.71 -12.90 -17.27
CA PRO A 576 2.85 -12.67 -16.38
C PRO A 576 3.40 -11.24 -16.44
N GLU A 577 3.43 -10.64 -17.62
CA GLU A 577 3.89 -9.27 -17.87
C GLU A 577 2.98 -8.26 -17.18
N PHE A 578 1.66 -8.46 -17.21
CA PHE A 578 0.76 -7.58 -16.48
C PHE A 578 0.87 -7.73 -14.95
N GLN A 579 1.32 -8.87 -14.44
CA GLN A 579 1.56 -9.05 -13.00
C GLN A 579 2.81 -8.29 -12.52
N ARG A 580 3.69 -7.89 -13.43
CA ARG A 580 5.01 -7.33 -13.14
C ARG A 580 5.07 -5.83 -13.39
N ARG A 581 6.10 -5.18 -12.85
CA ARG A 581 6.41 -3.77 -13.08
C ARG A 581 7.90 -3.51 -13.03
#